data_AF-A0A5M6IJ90-F1
#
_entry.id   AF-A0A5M6IJ90-F1
#
_cell.length_a   1.000
_cell.length_b   1.000
_cell.length_c   1.000
_cell.angle_alpha   90.00
_cell.angle_beta   90.00
_cell.angle_gamma   90.00
#
_symmetry.space_group_name_H-M   'P 1'
#
loop_
_entity.id
_entity.type
_entity.pdbx_description
1 polymer ?
#
loop_
_entity_poly.entity_id
_entity_poly.type
_entity_poly.pdbx_seq_one_letter_code
_entity_poly.pdbx_strand_id
1 'polypeptide(L)'
;MFYTRPNIDPLNLDLVRLDGGGSCPSQFFGTTVDGRSLYIRYRNGWLSAEWDVPDCELSPGRKELVEAQIGPMFHGDILMEQVCDLLGLTFFGVTPPFTEEDRIKAADRSRILDWSGRTTYWEELLQVTKEGGTHFVKTLQAAFGDVTILEAGWRHSGHAYIERASVEECERQATIGINADRARLHSILNSEHARLSDLRDMFSHVIDFRFDWNSRSDRERYVNHKEFNSRFFEAFGNKSVLAERNFGIISGEFATNDPNSRDFVSRLYELIDACFSRQAAWVDPQGTLLRRLDRHSFHSRDLTEWCRRSPNHYISWGDEDFGNGKIIAGLRAL
;
A
#
# COMPACT_ATOMS: atom_id res chain seq x y z
N MET A 1 -3.18 -4.53 -6.30
CA MET A 1 -2.48 -5.83 -6.42
C MET A 1 -2.86 -6.69 -5.22
N PHE A 2 -3.02 -8.00 -5.41
CA PHE A 2 -3.21 -8.95 -4.32
C PHE A 2 -1.87 -9.56 -3.92
N TYR A 3 -1.70 -9.78 -2.62
CA TYR A 3 -0.53 -10.42 -2.02
C TYR A 3 -1.04 -11.53 -1.10
N THR A 4 -0.84 -12.76 -1.51
CA THR A 4 -1.00 -13.94 -0.65
C THR A 4 0.37 -14.54 -0.41
N ARG A 5 0.48 -15.56 0.45
CA ARG A 5 1.76 -16.24 0.68
C ARG A 5 2.38 -16.63 -0.68
N PRO A 6 3.59 -16.13 -1.00
CA PRO A 6 4.23 -16.45 -2.26
C PRO A 6 4.70 -17.90 -2.26
N ASN A 7 4.82 -18.49 -3.45
CA ASN A 7 5.54 -19.74 -3.62
C ASN A 7 7.02 -19.42 -3.87
N ILE A 8 7.82 -19.46 -2.82
CA ILE A 8 9.28 -19.28 -2.88
C ILE A 8 9.92 -20.64 -2.71
N ASP A 9 10.86 -20.99 -3.60
CA ASP A 9 11.63 -22.22 -3.44
C ASP A 9 12.47 -22.14 -2.16
N PRO A 10 12.34 -23.11 -1.23
CA PRO A 10 13.06 -23.05 0.03
C PRO A 10 14.57 -23.15 -0.22
N LEU A 11 15.33 -22.30 0.47
CA LEU A 11 16.78 -22.30 0.42
C LEU A 11 17.37 -23.52 1.15
N ASN A 12 16.60 -24.12 2.07
CA ASN A 12 16.98 -25.29 2.87
C ASN A 12 18.34 -25.11 3.57
N LEU A 13 18.56 -23.92 4.13
CA LEU A 13 19.81 -23.59 4.82
C LEU A 13 19.63 -23.80 6.33
N ASP A 14 20.60 -24.47 6.93
CA ASP A 14 20.68 -24.61 8.38
C ASP A 14 21.65 -23.56 8.95
N LEU A 15 21.20 -22.83 9.95
CA LEU A 15 21.88 -21.67 10.54
C LEU A 15 22.38 -21.99 11.94
N VAL A 16 23.61 -21.55 12.24
CA VAL A 16 24.14 -21.49 13.61
C VAL A 16 23.68 -20.20 14.30
N ARG A 17 23.41 -19.14 13.52
CA ARG A 17 22.99 -17.83 14.04
C ARG A 17 22.19 -17.08 12.98
N LEU A 18 21.21 -16.31 13.42
CA LEU A 18 20.52 -15.27 12.65
C LEU A 18 20.19 -14.15 13.64
N ASP A 19 20.73 -12.97 13.39
CA ASP A 19 20.48 -11.78 14.20
C ASP A 19 19.77 -10.72 13.35
N GLY A 20 19.12 -9.76 13.99
CA GLY A 20 18.45 -8.63 13.33
C GLY A 20 16.94 -8.62 13.49
N GLY A 21 16.24 -8.01 12.53
CA GLY A 21 14.80 -7.78 12.60
C GLY A 21 14.41 -6.62 13.54
N GLY A 22 13.11 -6.48 13.79
CA GLY A 22 12.56 -5.52 14.76
C GLY A 22 12.66 -4.04 14.37
N SER A 23 13.04 -3.73 13.12
CA SER A 23 13.10 -2.37 12.57
C SER A 23 12.61 -2.36 11.12
N CYS A 24 12.21 -1.19 10.63
CA CYS A 24 11.72 -0.97 9.26
C CYS A 24 12.75 -0.15 8.47
N PRO A 25 13.36 -0.69 7.39
CA PRO A 25 13.16 -2.03 6.84
C PRO A 25 13.84 -3.13 7.67
N SER A 26 13.22 -4.31 7.70
CA SER A 26 13.73 -5.48 8.40
C SER A 26 14.94 -6.06 7.67
N GLN A 27 16.01 -6.29 8.43
CA GLN A 27 17.29 -6.81 7.94
C GLN A 27 17.79 -7.87 8.90
N PHE A 28 18.31 -8.97 8.36
CA PHE A 28 18.83 -10.10 9.12
C PHE A 28 20.20 -10.52 8.61
N PHE A 29 21.06 -10.92 9.54
CA PHE A 29 22.43 -11.35 9.29
C PHE A 29 22.62 -12.75 9.86
N GLY A 30 22.83 -13.72 9.00
CA GLY A 30 22.91 -15.13 9.32
C GLY A 30 24.28 -15.73 9.07
N THR A 31 24.56 -16.84 9.76
CA THR A 31 25.69 -17.70 9.48
C THR A 31 25.18 -19.14 9.41
N THR A 32 25.47 -19.80 8.29
CA THR A 32 25.11 -21.20 8.06
C THR A 32 26.04 -22.15 8.82
N VAL A 33 25.62 -23.39 9.03
CA VAL A 33 26.42 -24.43 9.70
C VAL A 33 27.76 -24.70 8.99
N ASP A 34 27.83 -24.49 7.68
CA ASP A 34 29.07 -24.60 6.90
C ASP A 34 29.93 -23.32 6.87
N GLY A 35 29.53 -22.31 7.64
CA GLY A 35 30.32 -21.09 7.87
C GLY A 35 30.09 -19.96 6.86
N ARG A 36 29.14 -20.09 5.91
CA ARG A 36 28.82 -19.03 4.96
C ARG A 36 27.89 -17.96 5.58
N SER A 37 28.18 -16.70 5.29
CA SER A 37 27.39 -15.54 5.72
C SER A 37 26.19 -15.30 4.80
N LEU A 38 25.03 -15.07 5.40
CA LEU A 38 23.76 -14.83 4.70
C LEU A 38 23.23 -13.46 5.09
N TYR A 39 22.89 -12.63 4.12
CA TYR A 39 22.17 -11.38 4.35
C TYR A 39 20.75 -11.51 3.82
N ILE A 40 19.76 -11.12 4.62
CA ILE A 40 18.34 -11.12 4.25
C ILE A 40 17.77 -9.74 4.49
N ARG A 41 16.97 -9.26 3.54
CA ARG A 41 16.33 -7.95 3.61
C ARG A 41 14.87 -8.04 3.21
N TYR A 42 14.01 -7.38 3.97
CA TYR A 42 12.64 -7.10 3.58
C TYR A 42 12.40 -5.59 3.53
N ARG A 43 12.18 -5.06 2.32
CA ARG A 43 11.98 -3.62 2.10
C ARG A 43 11.05 -3.38 0.92
N ASN A 44 10.13 -2.44 1.09
CA ASN A 44 9.22 -2.01 0.02
C ASN A 44 8.37 -3.17 -0.55
N GLY A 45 8.04 -4.16 0.29
CA GLY A 45 7.34 -5.38 -0.12
C GLY A 45 8.21 -6.46 -0.76
N TRP A 46 9.51 -6.22 -0.95
CA TRP A 46 10.45 -7.17 -1.53
C TRP A 46 11.24 -7.89 -0.43
N LEU A 47 11.25 -9.22 -0.48
CA LEU A 47 12.12 -10.08 0.30
C LEU A 47 13.28 -10.53 -0.59
N SER A 48 14.50 -10.28 -0.14
CA SER A 48 15.70 -10.78 -0.80
C SER A 48 16.64 -11.48 0.18
N ALA A 49 17.37 -12.47 -0.31
CA ALA A 49 18.48 -13.08 0.40
C ALA A 49 19.68 -13.25 -0.54
N GLU A 50 20.85 -12.94 -0.04
CA GLU A 50 22.11 -13.03 -0.78
C GLU A 50 23.21 -13.60 0.11
N TRP A 51 24.18 -14.29 -0.50
CA TRP A 51 25.42 -14.61 0.20
C TRP A 51 26.15 -13.29 0.46
N ASP A 52 26.35 -12.98 1.74
CA ASP A 52 27.10 -11.80 2.14
C ASP A 52 28.60 -12.11 2.00
N VAL A 53 29.33 -11.25 1.30
CA VAL A 53 30.78 -11.27 1.31
C VAL A 53 31.19 -10.15 2.26
N PRO A 54 31.90 -10.46 3.37
CA PRO A 54 32.37 -9.43 4.27
C PRO A 54 33.18 -8.40 3.49
N ASP A 55 32.80 -7.14 3.66
CA ASP A 55 33.42 -5.93 3.10
C ASP A 55 33.24 -5.68 1.58
N CYS A 56 32.65 -4.50 1.31
CA CYS A 56 32.50 -3.77 0.04
C CYS A 56 31.14 -3.92 -0.67
N GLU A 57 30.44 -2.77 -0.80
CA GLU A 57 29.18 -2.57 -1.52
C GLU A 57 29.26 -2.85 -3.04
N LEU A 58 30.43 -3.28 -3.55
CA LEU A 58 30.70 -3.53 -4.96
C LEU A 58 31.55 -4.78 -5.19
N SER A 59 31.52 -5.75 -4.25
CA SER A 59 32.27 -6.99 -4.41
C SER A 59 31.64 -7.90 -5.48
N PRO A 60 32.40 -8.40 -6.48
CA PRO A 60 31.93 -9.30 -7.54
C PRO A 60 31.57 -10.73 -7.04
N GLY A 61 31.25 -10.88 -5.76
CA GLY A 61 30.90 -12.14 -5.10
C GLY A 61 29.51 -12.18 -4.46
N ARG A 62 28.72 -11.10 -4.52
CA ARG A 62 27.30 -11.15 -4.11
C ARG A 62 26.55 -12.05 -5.06
N LYS A 63 26.09 -13.18 -4.54
CA LYS A 63 25.23 -14.11 -5.27
C LYS A 63 23.85 -14.06 -4.63
N GLU A 64 22.90 -13.52 -5.40
CA GLU A 64 21.48 -13.56 -5.07
C GLU A 64 21.02 -15.02 -4.96
N LEU A 65 20.31 -15.30 -3.89
CA LEU A 65 19.65 -16.59 -3.63
C LEU A 65 18.16 -16.51 -3.94
N VAL A 66 17.55 -15.38 -3.58
CA VAL A 66 16.14 -15.09 -3.81
C VAL A 66 15.94 -13.58 -3.89
N GLU A 67 15.07 -13.15 -4.80
CA GLU A 67 14.45 -11.83 -4.80
C GLU A 67 12.99 -12.01 -5.20
N ALA A 68 12.07 -11.66 -4.31
CA ALA A 68 10.64 -11.84 -4.54
C ALA A 68 9.83 -10.68 -3.95
N GLN A 69 8.88 -10.15 -4.74
CA GLN A 69 7.87 -9.24 -4.21
C GLN A 69 6.80 -10.04 -3.50
N ILE A 70 6.78 -9.96 -2.17
CA ILE A 70 5.85 -10.73 -1.34
C ILE A 70 4.75 -9.86 -0.74
N GLY A 71 4.98 -8.54 -0.64
CA GLY A 71 4.08 -7.60 0.02
C GLY A 71 3.89 -6.28 -0.72
N PRO A 72 3.03 -5.41 -0.16
CA PRO A 72 2.72 -4.10 -0.75
C PRO A 72 3.93 -3.16 -0.76
N MET A 73 3.88 -2.17 -1.64
CA MET A 73 4.89 -1.11 -1.67
C MET A 73 4.89 -0.35 -0.33
N PHE A 74 6.05 0.17 0.03
CA PHE A 74 6.34 0.88 1.29
C PHE A 74 6.21 0.03 2.57
N HIS A 75 5.93 -1.27 2.44
CA HIS A 75 5.96 -2.18 3.58
C HIS A 75 7.38 -2.69 3.86
N GLY A 76 7.80 -2.76 5.11
CA GLY A 76 9.18 -3.14 5.47
C GLY A 76 9.33 -3.95 6.75
N ASP A 77 8.24 -4.30 7.42
CA ASP A 77 8.27 -5.04 8.68
C ASP A 77 7.96 -6.53 8.46
N ILE A 78 8.85 -7.42 8.89
CA ILE A 78 8.59 -8.87 8.88
C ILE A 78 9.25 -9.52 10.09
N LEU A 79 8.62 -10.55 10.63
CA LEU A 79 9.17 -11.33 11.74
C LEU A 79 10.20 -12.35 11.26
N MET A 80 11.19 -12.63 12.10
CA MET A 80 12.25 -13.59 11.81
C MET A 80 11.69 -14.99 11.53
N GLU A 81 10.69 -15.39 12.31
CA GLU A 81 9.99 -16.67 12.21
C GLU A 81 9.31 -16.79 10.83
N GLN A 82 8.69 -15.72 10.35
CA GLN A 82 8.09 -15.69 9.01
C GLN A 82 9.15 -15.75 7.91
N VAL A 83 10.31 -15.11 8.09
CA VAL A 83 11.43 -15.22 7.14
C VAL A 83 11.94 -16.66 7.09
N CYS A 84 12.12 -17.30 8.26
CA CYS A 84 12.56 -18.69 8.33
C CYS A 84 11.56 -19.64 7.66
N ASP A 85 10.27 -19.46 7.92
CA ASP A 85 9.20 -20.23 7.30
C ASP A 85 9.11 -20.01 5.77
N LEU A 86 9.22 -18.76 5.30
CA LEU A 86 9.16 -18.45 3.86
C LEU A 86 10.36 -18.96 3.08
N LEU A 87 11.57 -18.90 3.65
CA LEU A 87 12.81 -19.26 2.98
C LEU A 87 13.28 -20.69 3.29
N GLY A 88 12.55 -21.43 4.13
CA GLY A 88 12.95 -22.77 4.57
C GLY A 88 14.27 -22.78 5.34
N LEU A 89 14.46 -21.83 6.26
CA LEU A 89 15.62 -21.74 7.12
C LEU A 89 15.39 -22.49 8.43
N THR A 90 16.41 -23.17 8.92
CA THR A 90 16.39 -23.87 10.20
C THR A 90 17.55 -23.43 11.08
N PHE A 91 17.46 -23.70 12.39
CA PHE A 91 18.56 -23.60 13.33
C PHE A 91 18.84 -24.97 13.90
N PHE A 92 20.00 -25.53 13.59
CA PHE A 92 20.37 -26.91 13.93
C PHE A 92 19.25 -27.91 13.60
N GLY A 93 18.63 -27.76 12.42
CA GLY A 93 17.54 -28.58 11.92
C GLY A 93 16.15 -28.26 12.48
N VAL A 94 16.00 -27.21 13.31
CA VAL A 94 14.72 -26.80 13.90
C VAL A 94 14.24 -25.49 13.29
N THR A 95 13.00 -25.45 12.78
CA THR A 95 12.36 -24.19 12.37
C THR A 95 11.89 -23.43 13.61
N PRO A 96 12.25 -22.14 13.78
CA PRO A 96 11.73 -21.33 14.86
C PRO A 96 10.19 -21.29 14.83
N PRO A 97 9.52 -21.57 15.96
CA PRO A 97 8.06 -21.57 15.99
C PRO A 97 7.54 -20.15 15.83
N PHE A 98 6.50 -19.98 15.02
CA PHE A 98 5.77 -18.71 14.93
C PHE A 98 4.55 -18.76 15.84
N THR A 99 4.60 -18.09 17.00
CA THR A 99 3.49 -18.11 17.97
C THR A 99 2.50 -16.97 17.77
N GLU A 100 1.26 -17.16 18.23
CA GLU A 100 0.25 -16.10 18.24
C GLU A 100 0.63 -14.93 19.16
N GLU A 101 1.38 -15.21 20.24
CA GLU A 101 1.85 -14.18 21.15
C GLU A 101 2.87 -13.24 20.47
N ASP A 102 3.75 -13.78 19.64
CA ASP A 102 4.71 -12.98 18.86
C ASP A 102 4.00 -12.09 17.84
N ARG A 103 2.94 -12.60 17.21
CA ARG A 103 2.08 -11.80 16.31
C ARG A 103 1.46 -10.61 17.03
N ILE A 104 0.85 -10.86 18.19
CA ILE A 104 0.17 -9.82 18.98
C ILE A 104 1.18 -8.76 19.42
N LYS A 105 2.32 -9.18 19.99
CA LYS A 105 3.37 -8.24 20.44
C LYS A 105 3.93 -7.39 19.31
N ALA A 106 4.02 -7.95 18.10
CA ALA A 106 4.56 -7.24 16.97
C ALA A 106 3.52 -6.30 16.34
N ALA A 107 2.25 -6.70 16.29
CA ALA A 107 1.14 -5.85 15.86
C ALA A 107 0.97 -4.58 16.72
N ASP A 108 1.37 -4.63 17.99
CA ASP A 108 1.39 -3.45 18.88
C ASP A 108 2.48 -2.42 18.50
N ARG A 109 3.50 -2.81 17.73
CA ARG A 109 4.65 -1.94 17.37
C ARG A 109 4.59 -1.45 15.92
N SER A 110 4.21 -2.32 15.00
CA SER A 110 4.07 -2.01 13.58
C SER A 110 3.04 -2.92 12.92
N ARG A 111 2.52 -2.50 11.76
CA ARG A 111 1.64 -3.36 10.97
C ARG A 111 2.47 -4.51 10.40
N ILE A 112 2.47 -5.67 11.06
CA ILE A 112 3.09 -6.89 10.55
C ILE A 112 2.05 -7.71 9.78
N LEU A 113 2.38 -8.06 8.54
CA LEU A 113 1.52 -8.88 7.68
C LEU A 113 1.78 -10.37 7.92
N ASP A 114 0.72 -11.15 7.96
CA ASP A 114 0.73 -12.60 8.10
C ASP A 114 0.99 -13.30 6.77
N TRP A 115 2.19 -13.85 6.63
CA TRP A 115 2.63 -14.61 5.47
C TRP A 115 2.48 -16.13 5.65
N SER A 116 1.72 -16.59 6.66
CA SER A 116 1.44 -18.02 6.84
C SER A 116 0.59 -18.63 5.71
N GLY A 117 -0.10 -17.80 4.92
CA GLY A 117 -1.03 -18.22 3.85
C GLY A 117 -2.51 -18.13 4.25
N ARG A 118 -2.79 -17.85 5.52
CA ARG A 118 -4.15 -17.65 6.04
C ARG A 118 -4.81 -16.37 5.54
N THR A 119 -4.00 -15.35 5.26
CA THR A 119 -4.47 -14.02 4.89
C THR A 119 -3.99 -13.65 3.50
N THR A 120 -4.87 -13.01 2.74
CA THR A 120 -4.57 -12.34 1.48
C THR A 120 -4.74 -10.85 1.70
N TYR A 121 -3.71 -10.09 1.32
CA TYR A 121 -3.70 -8.64 1.36
C TYR A 121 -3.99 -8.07 0.00
N TRP A 122 -4.56 -6.88 -0.03
CA TRP A 122 -4.83 -6.15 -1.25
C TRP A 122 -4.51 -4.69 -1.04
N GLU A 123 -3.84 -4.08 -2.03
CA GLU A 123 -3.53 -2.66 -2.01
C GLU A 123 -3.58 -2.07 -3.42
N GLU A 124 -4.16 -0.89 -3.57
CA GLU A 124 -4.19 -0.12 -4.80
C GLU A 124 -3.83 1.34 -4.55
N LEU A 125 -2.92 1.85 -5.37
CA LEU A 125 -2.64 3.28 -5.43
C LEU A 125 -3.75 3.98 -6.22
N LEU A 126 -4.13 5.16 -5.77
CA LEU A 126 -5.17 5.95 -6.38
C LEU A 126 -4.85 7.43 -6.38
N GLN A 127 -5.50 8.12 -7.30
CA GLN A 127 -5.55 9.55 -7.44
C GLN A 127 -7.00 9.96 -7.30
N VAL A 128 -7.31 10.74 -6.27
CA VAL A 128 -8.69 10.96 -5.83
C VAL A 128 -8.90 12.40 -5.41
N THR A 129 -10.07 12.92 -5.76
CA THR A 129 -10.61 14.17 -5.24
C THR A 129 -11.42 13.90 -3.99
N LYS A 130 -11.77 14.95 -3.25
CA LYS A 130 -12.66 14.81 -2.10
C LYS A 130 -14.01 14.24 -2.54
N GLU A 131 -14.55 14.74 -3.65
CA GLU A 131 -15.82 14.30 -4.24
C GLU A 131 -15.79 12.82 -4.63
N GLY A 132 -14.72 12.37 -5.29
CA GLY A 132 -14.53 10.97 -5.68
C GLY A 132 -14.42 10.04 -4.47
N GLY A 133 -13.68 10.46 -3.43
CA GLY A 133 -13.57 9.72 -2.18
C GLY A 133 -14.91 9.58 -1.46
N THR A 134 -15.67 10.67 -1.35
CA THR A 134 -17.03 10.66 -0.78
C THR A 134 -17.96 9.74 -1.56
N HIS A 135 -17.93 9.82 -2.89
CA HIS A 135 -18.78 8.99 -3.73
C HIS A 135 -18.46 7.49 -3.56
N PHE A 136 -17.18 7.13 -3.46
CA PHE A 136 -16.75 5.76 -3.18
C PHE A 136 -17.32 5.25 -1.86
N VAL A 137 -17.16 6.00 -0.76
CA VAL A 137 -17.65 5.56 0.56
C VAL A 137 -19.17 5.48 0.62
N LYS A 138 -19.90 6.40 -0.03
CA LYS A 138 -21.37 6.30 -0.16
C LYS A 138 -21.79 5.06 -0.95
N THR A 139 -21.03 4.70 -1.98
CA THR A 139 -21.27 3.50 -2.79
C THR A 139 -21.04 2.23 -1.97
N LEU A 140 -20.01 2.21 -1.12
CA LEU A 140 -19.80 1.15 -0.12
C LEU A 140 -20.97 1.05 0.88
N GLN A 141 -21.39 2.18 1.45
CA GLN A 141 -22.52 2.23 2.40
C GLN A 141 -23.81 1.66 1.79
N ALA A 142 -24.11 2.04 0.54
CA ALA A 142 -25.28 1.54 -0.17
C ALA A 142 -25.20 0.04 -0.48
N ALA A 143 -24.00 -0.49 -0.70
CA ALA A 143 -23.79 -1.90 -1.02
C ALA A 143 -23.72 -2.82 0.21
N PHE A 144 -23.18 -2.33 1.34
CA PHE A 144 -22.86 -3.16 2.50
C PHE A 144 -23.69 -2.88 3.76
N GLY A 145 -24.60 -1.90 3.76
CA GLY A 145 -25.65 -1.73 4.78
C GLY A 145 -25.16 -1.23 6.15
N ASP A 146 -24.28 -1.99 6.82
CA ASP A 146 -23.65 -1.62 8.08
C ASP A 146 -22.17 -1.28 7.84
N VAL A 147 -21.91 0.02 7.65
CA VAL A 147 -20.58 0.57 7.39
C VAL A 147 -20.25 1.62 8.43
N THR A 148 -19.15 1.44 9.13
CA THR A 148 -18.61 2.36 10.13
C THR A 148 -17.33 3.01 9.60
N ILE A 149 -17.22 4.33 9.76
CA ILE A 149 -16.04 5.08 9.35
C ILE A 149 -15.29 5.50 10.60
N LEU A 150 -14.03 5.08 10.72
CA LEU A 150 -13.15 5.44 11.81
C LEU A 150 -11.97 6.25 11.27
N GLU A 151 -11.53 7.24 12.02
CA GLU A 151 -10.26 7.90 11.79
C GLU A 151 -9.31 7.59 12.95
N ALA A 152 -8.13 7.06 12.65
CA ALA A 152 -7.10 6.86 13.65
C ALA A 152 -6.38 8.19 13.92
N GLY A 153 -6.35 8.60 15.19
CA GLY A 153 -5.59 9.73 15.69
C GLY A 153 -4.55 9.29 16.72
N TRP A 154 -3.55 10.14 16.94
CA TRP A 154 -2.61 9.99 18.05
C TRP A 154 -3.07 10.84 19.24
N ARG A 155 -3.21 10.21 20.41
CA ARG A 155 -3.35 10.87 21.70
C ARG A 155 -2.06 10.68 22.51
N HIS A 156 -1.93 11.41 23.62
CA HIS A 156 -0.74 11.34 24.49
C HIS A 156 -0.47 9.91 25.01
N SER A 157 -1.51 9.06 25.08
CA SER A 157 -1.50 7.66 25.52
C SER A 157 -1.37 6.63 24.38
N GLY A 158 -1.27 7.06 23.12
CA GLY A 158 -1.13 6.20 21.95
C GLY A 158 -2.27 6.34 20.94
N HIS A 159 -2.61 5.25 20.24
CA HIS A 159 -3.62 5.26 19.19
C HIS A 159 -5.03 5.36 19.77
N ALA A 160 -5.83 6.25 19.19
CA ALA A 160 -7.26 6.36 19.46
C ALA A 160 -8.04 6.43 18.14
N TYR A 161 -9.25 5.91 18.14
CA TYR A 161 -10.15 5.99 16.99
C TYR A 161 -11.29 6.95 17.27
N ILE A 162 -11.68 7.69 16.25
CA ILE A 162 -12.84 8.58 16.27
C ILE A 162 -13.80 8.09 15.19
N GLU A 163 -15.03 7.77 15.57
CA GLU A 163 -16.08 7.49 14.61
C GLU A 163 -16.49 8.79 13.90
N ARG A 164 -16.56 8.72 12.58
CA ARG A 164 -16.91 9.84 11.70
C ARG A 164 -18.23 9.55 11.01
N ALA A 165 -19.04 10.59 10.81
CA ALA A 165 -20.29 10.44 10.06
C ALA A 165 -20.02 10.29 8.55
N SER A 166 -18.89 10.83 8.08
CA SER A 166 -18.48 10.74 6.67
C SER A 166 -16.97 10.79 6.50
N VAL A 167 -16.48 10.30 5.36
CA VAL A 167 -15.06 10.38 4.97
C VAL A 167 -14.58 11.82 4.74
N GLU A 168 -15.50 12.78 4.60
CA GLU A 168 -15.17 14.20 4.42
C GLU A 168 -14.70 14.87 5.70
N GLU A 169 -15.04 14.28 6.85
CA GLU A 169 -14.63 14.71 8.19
C GLU A 169 -13.26 14.16 8.59
N CYS A 170 -12.80 13.11 7.91
CA CYS A 170 -11.45 12.59 8.04
C CYS A 170 -10.46 13.55 7.38
N GLU A 171 -9.26 13.69 7.92
CA GLU A 171 -8.21 14.54 7.34
C GLU A 171 -7.26 13.74 6.44
N ARG A 172 -6.79 12.58 6.93
CA ARG A 172 -5.70 11.81 6.31
C ARG A 172 -5.99 10.33 6.06
N GLN A 173 -6.99 9.79 6.73
CA GLN A 173 -7.31 8.38 6.54
C GLN A 173 -8.70 8.08 7.08
N ALA A 174 -9.30 7.06 6.49
CA ALA A 174 -10.49 6.42 6.98
C ALA A 174 -10.25 4.92 7.03
N THR A 175 -10.44 4.31 8.19
CA THR A 175 -10.62 2.88 8.35
C THR A 175 -12.12 2.61 8.26
N ILE A 176 -12.53 1.88 7.24
CA ILE A 176 -13.93 1.59 6.92
C ILE A 176 -14.20 0.15 7.34
N GLY A 177 -14.95 -0.02 8.41
CA GLY A 177 -15.36 -1.32 8.93
C GLY A 177 -16.74 -1.73 8.45
N ILE A 178 -16.91 -3.00 8.11
CA ILE A 178 -18.18 -3.58 7.62
C ILE A 178 -18.72 -4.56 8.64
N ASN A 179 -20.02 -4.46 8.95
CA ASN A 179 -20.73 -5.29 9.94
C ASN A 179 -20.06 -5.26 11.32
N ALA A 180 -20.25 -4.17 12.05
CA ALA A 180 -19.55 -3.91 13.30
C ALA A 180 -20.20 -4.65 14.48
N ASP A 181 -19.40 -5.29 15.34
CA ASP A 181 -19.80 -5.59 16.71
C ASP A 181 -19.89 -4.28 17.50
N ARG A 182 -21.09 -3.73 17.60
CA ARG A 182 -21.36 -2.43 18.23
C ARG A 182 -20.96 -2.37 19.71
N ALA A 183 -21.01 -3.49 20.43
CA ALA A 183 -20.59 -3.52 21.83
C ALA A 183 -19.06 -3.37 21.95
N ARG A 184 -18.31 -4.09 21.10
CA ARG A 184 -16.84 -3.98 21.05
C ARG A 184 -16.38 -2.62 20.54
N LEU A 185 -17.02 -2.12 19.47
CA LEU A 185 -16.72 -0.80 18.93
C LEU A 185 -16.87 0.29 20.00
N HIS A 186 -17.99 0.27 20.75
CA HIS A 186 -18.20 1.23 21.84
C HIS A 186 -17.12 1.11 22.93
N SER A 187 -16.68 -0.11 23.26
CA SER A 187 -15.58 -0.31 24.21
C SER A 187 -14.27 0.33 23.74
N ILE A 188 -13.96 0.22 22.44
CA ILE A 188 -12.70 0.69 21.87
C ILE A 188 -12.67 2.20 21.67
N LEU A 189 -13.80 2.80 21.26
CA LEU A 189 -13.93 4.26 21.15
C LEU A 189 -13.79 4.97 22.50
N ASN A 190 -14.07 4.27 23.60
CA ASN A 190 -13.92 4.78 24.97
C ASN A 190 -12.58 4.40 25.62
N SER A 191 -11.72 3.62 24.94
CA SER A 191 -10.41 3.26 25.46
C SER A 191 -9.42 4.42 25.30
N GLU A 192 -8.53 4.60 26.27
CA GLU A 192 -7.40 5.53 26.15
C GLU A 192 -6.36 5.07 25.13
N HIS A 193 -6.31 3.76 24.86
CA HIS A 193 -5.40 3.14 23.92
C HIS A 193 -6.11 1.98 23.22
N ALA A 194 -6.28 2.09 21.90
CA ALA A 194 -6.86 1.06 21.06
C ALA A 194 -5.76 0.35 20.26
N ARG A 195 -5.68 -0.98 20.36
CA ARG A 195 -4.71 -1.74 19.55
C ARG A 195 -5.27 -1.94 18.15
N LEU A 196 -4.37 -2.03 17.17
CA LEU A 196 -4.75 -2.35 15.79
C LEU A 196 -5.41 -3.73 15.68
N SER A 197 -5.00 -4.69 16.51
CA SER A 197 -5.61 -6.01 16.60
C SER A 197 -7.10 -5.94 16.97
N ASP A 198 -7.47 -5.03 17.85
CA ASP A 198 -8.84 -4.95 18.39
C ASP A 198 -9.85 -4.51 17.31
N LEU A 199 -9.39 -3.77 16.29
CA LEU A 199 -10.20 -3.42 15.12
C LEU A 199 -10.54 -4.63 14.26
N ARG A 200 -9.60 -5.57 14.10
CA ARG A 200 -9.79 -6.74 13.22
C ARG A 200 -10.89 -7.64 13.74
N ASP A 201 -10.98 -7.76 15.06
CA ASP A 201 -11.93 -8.64 15.73
C ASP A 201 -13.33 -8.02 15.91
N MET A 202 -13.52 -6.74 15.55
CA MET A 202 -14.82 -6.06 15.68
C MET A 202 -15.59 -5.96 14.36
N PHE A 203 -14.93 -6.08 13.22
CA PHE A 203 -15.56 -5.97 11.90
C PHE A 203 -15.46 -7.29 11.17
N SER A 204 -16.45 -7.59 10.33
CA SER A 204 -16.33 -8.74 9.42
C SER A 204 -15.27 -8.49 8.35
N HIS A 205 -15.17 -7.24 7.88
CA HIS A 205 -14.16 -6.80 6.92
C HIS A 205 -13.71 -5.36 7.22
N VAL A 206 -12.45 -5.06 6.91
CA VAL A 206 -11.86 -3.74 7.09
C VAL A 206 -11.21 -3.29 5.79
N ILE A 207 -11.49 -2.05 5.40
CA ILE A 207 -10.84 -1.35 4.28
C ILE A 207 -10.16 -0.11 4.84
N ASP A 208 -8.85 0.03 4.63
CA ASP A 208 -8.14 1.28 4.92
C ASP A 208 -8.08 2.13 3.66
N PHE A 209 -8.60 3.35 3.76
CA PHE A 209 -8.53 4.37 2.72
C PHE A 209 -7.68 5.54 3.21
N ARG A 210 -6.43 5.61 2.73
CA ARG A 210 -5.46 6.66 3.05
C ARG A 210 -5.49 7.75 1.99
N PHE A 211 -5.47 9.00 2.43
CA PHE A 211 -5.50 10.21 1.59
C PHE A 211 -4.89 11.38 2.37
N ASP A 212 -4.93 12.61 1.86
CA ASP A 212 -4.61 13.77 2.68
C ASP A 212 -5.37 14.99 2.13
N TRP A 213 -6.63 15.15 2.56
CA TRP A 213 -7.49 16.25 2.07
C TRP A 213 -6.90 17.63 2.39
N ASN A 214 -6.11 17.71 3.46
CA ASN A 214 -5.56 18.94 3.98
C ASN A 214 -4.06 19.08 3.70
N SER A 215 -3.50 18.27 2.80
CA SER A 215 -2.08 18.30 2.46
C SER A 215 -1.69 19.67 1.92
N ARG A 216 -1.24 20.54 2.82
CA ARG A 216 -0.48 21.72 2.41
C ARG A 216 0.76 21.27 1.66
N SER A 217 1.37 20.13 1.98
CA SER A 217 2.54 19.64 1.25
C SER A 217 2.25 19.24 -0.19
N ASP A 218 1.10 18.67 -0.56
CA ASP A 218 0.80 18.40 -1.97
C ASP A 218 0.34 19.67 -2.69
N ARG A 219 -0.47 20.53 -2.05
CA ARG A 219 -0.83 21.85 -2.59
C ARG A 219 0.38 22.78 -2.75
N GLU A 220 1.27 22.83 -1.77
CA GLU A 220 2.51 23.61 -1.78
C GLU A 220 3.61 22.93 -2.57
N ARG A 221 3.67 21.59 -2.70
CA ARG A 221 4.52 20.97 -3.75
C ARG A 221 4.01 21.38 -5.11
N TYR A 222 2.71 21.32 -5.40
CA TYR A 222 2.14 21.77 -6.67
C TYR A 222 2.35 23.28 -6.92
N VAL A 223 2.23 24.13 -5.91
CA VAL A 223 2.35 25.59 -6.01
C VAL A 223 3.81 26.08 -5.93
N ASN A 224 4.70 25.43 -5.17
CA ASN A 224 6.12 25.77 -5.05
C ASN A 224 6.99 25.08 -6.11
N HIS A 225 6.47 24.10 -6.84
CA HIS A 225 7.04 23.64 -8.11
C HIS A 225 6.75 24.62 -9.26
N LYS A 226 6.76 25.94 -9.03
CA LYS A 226 6.61 26.93 -10.10
C LYS A 226 7.61 26.69 -11.24
N GLU A 227 8.86 26.36 -10.92
CA GLU A 227 9.89 26.02 -11.93
C GLU A 227 9.71 24.65 -12.58
N PHE A 228 9.21 23.67 -11.84
CA PHE A 228 8.95 22.35 -12.41
C PHE A 228 7.75 22.48 -13.35
N ASN A 229 6.62 22.99 -12.87
CA ASN A 229 5.40 23.19 -13.67
C ASN A 229 5.57 24.28 -14.75
N SER A 230 6.52 25.22 -14.65
CA SER A 230 6.74 26.21 -15.72
C SER A 230 7.11 25.52 -17.02
N ARG A 231 7.95 24.47 -16.99
CA ARG A 231 8.28 23.68 -18.19
C ARG A 231 7.04 23.06 -18.84
N PHE A 232 6.11 22.58 -18.02
CA PHE A 232 4.82 22.10 -18.51
C PHE A 232 4.02 23.23 -19.17
N PHE A 233 3.82 24.37 -18.50
CA PHE A 233 3.04 25.48 -19.06
C PHE A 233 3.73 26.17 -20.25
N GLU A 234 5.06 26.13 -20.33
CA GLU A 234 5.83 26.56 -21.50
C GLU A 234 5.56 25.64 -22.70
N ALA A 235 5.53 24.33 -22.48
CA ALA A 235 5.29 23.35 -23.55
C ALA A 235 3.80 23.29 -23.96
N PHE A 236 2.89 23.18 -22.99
CA PHE A 236 1.45 22.97 -23.17
C PHE A 236 0.62 24.28 -23.20
N GLY A 237 1.26 25.42 -22.97
CA GLY A 237 0.63 26.73 -22.94
C GLY A 237 -0.11 27.06 -21.64
N ASN A 238 -0.23 28.36 -21.34
CA ASN A 238 -0.84 28.90 -20.11
C ASN A 238 -2.34 28.61 -19.93
N LYS A 239 -3.01 28.02 -20.92
CA LYS A 239 -4.42 27.60 -20.82
C LYS A 239 -4.57 26.16 -20.30
N SER A 240 -3.46 25.43 -20.18
CA SER A 240 -3.44 24.09 -19.60
C SER A 240 -3.67 24.15 -18.10
N VAL A 241 -4.33 23.13 -17.56
CA VAL A 241 -4.72 23.05 -16.15
C VAL A 241 -4.37 21.67 -15.62
N LEU A 242 -3.71 21.62 -14.46
CA LEU A 242 -3.44 20.40 -13.72
C LEU A 242 -4.54 20.19 -12.66
N ALA A 243 -4.99 18.96 -12.49
CA ALA A 243 -6.04 18.62 -11.52
C ALA A 243 -5.59 18.87 -10.07
N GLU A 244 -6.46 19.48 -9.25
CA GLU A 244 -6.36 19.37 -7.80
C GLU A 244 -6.81 17.96 -7.39
N ARG A 245 -5.87 17.17 -6.86
CA ARG A 245 -6.13 15.80 -6.40
C ARG A 245 -5.21 15.43 -5.25
N ASN A 246 -5.50 14.30 -4.63
CA ASN A 246 -4.64 13.67 -3.64
C ASN A 246 -4.16 12.32 -4.16
N PHE A 247 -2.94 11.96 -3.79
CA PHE A 247 -2.51 10.58 -3.86
C PHE A 247 -3.03 9.85 -2.63
N GLY A 248 -3.59 8.66 -2.86
CA GLY A 248 -4.09 7.84 -1.79
C GLY A 248 -3.80 6.38 -2.02
N ILE A 249 -4.23 5.59 -1.06
CA ILE A 249 -4.11 4.14 -1.07
C ILE A 249 -5.41 3.57 -0.51
N ILE A 250 -6.02 2.64 -1.23
CA ILE A 250 -7.03 1.75 -0.64
C ILE A 250 -6.36 0.41 -0.41
N SER A 251 -6.53 -0.15 0.78
CA SER A 251 -6.03 -1.48 1.11
C SER A 251 -7.03 -2.26 1.94
N GLY A 252 -6.92 -3.59 1.92
CA GLY A 252 -7.74 -4.50 2.71
C GLY A 252 -7.01 -5.81 2.97
N GLU A 253 -7.55 -6.60 3.89
CA GLU A 253 -7.07 -7.93 4.21
C GLU A 253 -8.23 -8.89 4.40
N PHE A 254 -8.05 -10.13 3.96
CA PHE A 254 -9.13 -11.12 3.82
C PHE A 254 -8.60 -12.52 4.11
N ALA A 255 -9.44 -13.40 4.66
CA ALA A 255 -9.06 -14.80 4.82
C ALA A 255 -9.02 -15.50 3.46
N THR A 256 -7.88 -16.09 3.09
CA THR A 256 -7.59 -16.63 1.74
C THR A 256 -8.59 -17.71 1.29
N ASN A 257 -9.05 -18.52 2.24
CA ASN A 257 -9.91 -19.69 1.98
C ASN A 257 -11.34 -19.54 2.50
N ASP A 258 -11.75 -18.33 2.89
CA ASP A 258 -13.12 -18.06 3.32
C ASP A 258 -13.99 -17.63 2.13
N PRO A 259 -15.07 -18.37 1.79
CA PRO A 259 -15.98 -18.00 0.71
C PRO A 259 -16.61 -16.61 0.90
N ASN A 260 -16.97 -16.24 2.13
CA ASN A 260 -17.59 -14.94 2.40
C ASN A 260 -16.63 -13.78 2.11
N SER A 261 -15.36 -13.94 2.50
CA SER A 261 -14.28 -13.03 2.16
C SER A 261 -14.08 -12.90 0.64
N ARG A 262 -14.21 -13.99 -0.13
CA ARG A 262 -14.09 -13.94 -1.60
C ARG A 262 -15.25 -13.18 -2.24
N ASP A 263 -16.48 -13.43 -1.78
CA ASP A 263 -17.66 -12.72 -2.27
C ASP A 263 -17.59 -11.22 -1.94
N PHE A 264 -17.15 -10.89 -0.72
CA PHE A 264 -16.89 -9.52 -0.31
C PHE A 264 -15.89 -8.83 -1.24
N VAL A 265 -14.73 -9.47 -1.49
CA VAL A 265 -13.68 -8.92 -2.35
C VAL A 265 -14.18 -8.73 -3.78
N SER A 266 -14.89 -9.72 -4.34
CA SER A 266 -15.47 -9.61 -5.69
C SER A 266 -16.39 -8.40 -5.78
N ARG A 267 -17.28 -8.24 -4.78
CA ARG A 267 -18.19 -7.09 -4.73
C ARG A 267 -17.46 -5.77 -4.54
N LEU A 268 -16.46 -5.72 -3.67
CA LEU A 268 -15.63 -4.52 -3.46
C LEU A 268 -14.96 -4.07 -4.76
N TYR A 269 -14.45 -5.01 -5.56
CA TYR A 269 -13.84 -4.70 -6.84
C TYR A 269 -14.82 -4.11 -7.85
N GLU A 270 -16.04 -4.65 -7.93
CA GLU A 270 -17.10 -4.05 -8.76
C GLU A 270 -17.39 -2.60 -8.38
N LEU A 271 -17.42 -2.30 -7.08
CA LEU A 271 -17.65 -0.94 -6.57
C LEU A 271 -16.46 -0.02 -6.86
N ILE A 272 -15.23 -0.53 -6.76
CA ILE A 272 -14.03 0.21 -7.13
C ILE A 272 -14.03 0.54 -8.63
N ASP A 273 -14.31 -0.43 -9.49
CA ASP A 273 -14.39 -0.19 -10.95
C ASP A 273 -15.57 0.74 -11.32
N ALA A 274 -16.61 0.78 -10.48
CA ALA A 274 -17.71 1.74 -10.62
C ALA A 274 -17.32 3.16 -10.21
N CYS A 275 -16.42 3.34 -9.23
CA CYS A 275 -16.02 4.66 -8.71
C CYS A 275 -14.70 5.19 -9.29
N PHE A 276 -13.86 4.30 -9.83
CA PHE A 276 -12.52 4.61 -10.29
C PHE A 276 -12.25 4.02 -11.69
N SER A 277 -11.24 4.56 -12.37
CA SER A 277 -10.75 4.10 -13.67
C SER A 277 -9.23 3.97 -13.64
N ARG A 278 -8.68 2.95 -14.31
CA ARG A 278 -7.23 2.83 -14.57
C ARG A 278 -6.82 3.40 -15.92
N GLN A 279 -7.79 3.79 -16.75
CA GLN A 279 -7.50 4.22 -18.11
C GLN A 279 -6.88 5.61 -18.10
N ALA A 280 -5.63 5.68 -18.50
CA ALA A 280 -4.92 6.94 -18.66
C ALA A 280 -4.03 6.90 -19.90
N ALA A 281 -3.63 8.07 -20.36
CA ALA A 281 -2.72 8.24 -21.47
C ALA A 281 -1.74 9.37 -21.26
N TRP A 282 -0.52 9.16 -21.72
CA TRP A 282 0.42 10.23 -21.99
C TRP A 282 0.12 10.84 -23.35
N VAL A 283 0.04 12.16 -23.39
CA VAL A 283 -0.13 12.94 -24.62
C VAL A 283 0.96 14.00 -24.73
N ASP A 284 1.32 14.36 -25.95
CA ASP A 284 2.23 15.48 -26.23
C ASP A 284 1.52 16.84 -26.11
N PRO A 285 2.25 17.97 -26.22
CA PRO A 285 1.65 19.30 -26.18
C PRO A 285 0.61 19.60 -27.29
N GLN A 286 0.63 18.83 -28.38
CA GLN A 286 -0.33 18.94 -29.48
C GLN A 286 -1.59 18.09 -29.21
N GLY A 287 -1.61 17.32 -28.11
CA GLY A 287 -2.69 16.41 -27.75
C GLY A 287 -2.61 15.05 -28.43
N THR A 288 -1.52 14.75 -29.13
CA THR A 288 -1.28 13.44 -29.75
C THR A 288 -1.06 12.40 -28.67
N LEU A 289 -1.74 11.26 -28.81
CA LEU A 289 -1.53 10.12 -27.93
C LEU A 289 -0.13 9.55 -28.11
N LEU A 290 0.67 9.58 -27.03
CA LEU A 290 2.01 8.97 -27.00
C LEU A 290 1.95 7.53 -26.53
N ARG A 291 1.24 7.26 -25.43
CA ARG A 291 1.14 5.93 -24.82
C ARG A 291 -0.12 5.79 -23.98
N ARG A 292 -0.86 4.70 -24.16
CA ARG A 292 -1.93 4.29 -23.22
C ARG A 292 -1.31 3.54 -22.04
N LEU A 293 -1.86 3.75 -20.85
CA LEU A 293 -1.44 3.10 -19.63
C LEU A 293 -2.54 2.13 -19.20
N ASP A 294 -2.28 0.84 -19.34
CA ASP A 294 -3.25 -0.22 -18.99
C ASP A 294 -3.14 -0.65 -17.51
N ARG A 295 -2.07 -0.22 -16.82
CA ARG A 295 -1.78 -0.55 -15.41
C ARG A 295 -1.23 0.66 -14.65
N HIS A 296 -1.97 1.76 -14.66
CA HIS A 296 -1.66 2.94 -13.85
C HIS A 296 -2.40 2.92 -12.51
N SER A 297 -2.08 3.85 -11.60
CA SER A 297 -2.89 4.10 -10.41
C SER A 297 -4.36 4.33 -10.80
N PHE A 298 -5.29 3.95 -9.94
CA PHE A 298 -6.69 4.32 -10.13
C PHE A 298 -6.87 5.83 -10.11
N HIS A 299 -7.85 6.34 -10.85
CA HIS A 299 -8.28 7.73 -10.84
C HIS A 299 -9.77 7.76 -10.56
N SER A 300 -10.23 8.66 -9.68
CA SER A 300 -11.67 8.78 -9.43
C SER A 300 -12.42 9.19 -10.70
N ARG A 301 -13.66 8.72 -10.87
CA ARG A 301 -14.42 8.97 -12.11
C ARG A 301 -14.68 10.45 -12.36
N ASP A 302 -14.85 11.25 -11.32
CA ASP A 302 -15.00 12.70 -11.45
C ASP A 302 -13.73 13.36 -12.01
N LEU A 303 -12.52 12.85 -11.71
CA LEU A 303 -11.28 13.29 -12.39
C LEU A 303 -11.27 12.91 -13.86
N THR A 304 -11.77 11.72 -14.18
CA THR A 304 -11.90 11.26 -15.58
C THR A 304 -12.85 12.17 -16.35
N GLU A 305 -14.02 12.45 -15.78
CA GLU A 305 -14.98 13.40 -16.35
C GLU A 305 -14.41 14.81 -16.48
N TRP A 306 -13.69 15.27 -15.46
CA TRP A 306 -13.02 16.58 -15.48
C TRP A 306 -12.00 16.66 -16.62
N CYS A 307 -11.18 15.63 -16.84
CA CYS A 307 -10.26 15.55 -17.97
C CYS A 307 -10.97 15.53 -19.33
N ARG A 308 -12.15 14.91 -19.43
CA ARG A 308 -12.94 14.86 -20.68
C ARG A 308 -13.58 16.20 -21.04
N ARG A 309 -13.88 17.05 -20.05
CA ARG A 309 -14.51 18.37 -20.29
C ARG A 309 -13.62 19.34 -21.09
N SER A 310 -12.31 19.13 -21.12
CA SER A 310 -11.39 19.99 -21.88
C SER A 310 -10.14 19.23 -22.32
N PRO A 311 -9.66 19.43 -23.56
CA PRO A 311 -8.37 18.87 -24.00
C PRO A 311 -7.18 19.41 -23.20
N ASN A 312 -7.35 20.55 -22.52
CA ASN A 312 -6.31 21.22 -21.74
C ASN A 312 -6.28 20.79 -20.27
N HIS A 313 -7.07 19.78 -19.88
CA HIS A 313 -7.14 19.28 -18.52
C HIS A 313 -6.29 18.02 -18.37
N TYR A 314 -5.33 18.10 -17.46
CA TYR A 314 -4.34 17.06 -17.22
C TYR A 314 -4.34 16.66 -15.76
N ILE A 315 -4.15 15.36 -15.55
CA ILE A 315 -3.94 14.77 -14.25
C ILE A 315 -2.54 15.15 -13.80
N SER A 316 -1.51 14.68 -14.48
CA SER A 316 -0.12 14.95 -14.13
C SER A 316 0.66 15.37 -15.37
N TRP A 317 1.94 15.59 -15.23
CA TRP A 317 2.88 15.67 -16.34
C TRP A 317 4.24 15.11 -15.92
N GLY A 318 5.14 14.87 -16.87
CA GLY A 318 6.51 14.40 -16.61
C GLY A 318 7.42 14.47 -17.84
N ASP A 319 8.73 14.34 -17.60
CA ASP A 319 9.74 14.11 -18.65
C ASP A 319 9.85 12.61 -18.91
N GLU A 320 9.05 12.12 -19.85
CA GLU A 320 8.92 10.69 -20.13
C GLU A 320 9.79 10.29 -21.33
N ASP A 321 10.44 9.13 -21.24
CA ASP A 321 11.19 8.54 -22.36
C ASP A 321 10.30 7.55 -23.12
N PHE A 322 10.11 7.80 -24.41
CA PHE A 322 9.34 6.96 -25.32
C PHE A 322 10.21 6.29 -26.39
N GLY A 323 11.52 6.16 -26.14
CA GLY A 323 12.49 5.49 -27.01
C GLY A 323 13.20 6.40 -28.02
N ASN A 324 12.72 7.62 -28.20
CA ASN A 324 13.33 8.66 -29.05
C ASN A 324 13.87 9.84 -28.23
N GLY A 325 14.13 9.61 -26.93
CA GLY A 325 14.53 10.64 -25.98
C GLY A 325 13.36 11.09 -25.09
N LYS A 326 13.71 11.95 -24.13
CA LYS A 326 12.76 12.48 -23.15
C LYS A 326 11.92 13.60 -23.78
N ILE A 327 10.61 13.51 -23.59
CA ILE A 327 9.63 14.51 -24.05
C ILE A 327 8.77 14.92 -22.85
N ILE A 328 8.44 16.21 -22.76
CA ILE A 328 7.45 16.69 -21.78
C ILE A 328 6.08 16.16 -22.22
N ALA A 329 5.51 15.29 -21.40
CA ALA A 329 4.21 14.68 -21.66
C ALA A 329 3.22 15.05 -20.57
N GLY A 330 1.95 15.18 -20.96
CA GLY A 330 0.83 15.38 -20.06
C GLY A 330 0.09 14.06 -19.85
N LEU A 331 -0.21 13.71 -18.60
CA LEU A 331 -1.01 12.54 -18.25
C LEU A 331 -2.48 12.95 -18.19
N ARG A 332 -3.36 12.22 -18.88
CA ARG A 332 -4.82 12.42 -18.85
C ARG A 332 -5.53 11.12 -18.52
N ALA A 333 -6.58 11.17 -17.71
CA ALA A 333 -7.52 10.05 -17.62
C ALA A 333 -8.36 10.00 -18.90
N LEU A 334 -8.62 8.79 -19.37
CA LEU A 334 -9.34 8.51 -20.62
C LEU A 334 -10.82 8.27 -20.41
#